data_AF-A0A354FCW2-F1
#
_entry.id   AF-A0A354FCW2-F1
#
_cell.length_a   1.000
_cell.length_b   1.000
_cell.length_c   1.000
_cell.angle_alpha   90.00
_cell.angle_beta   90.00
_cell.angle_gamma   90.00
#
_symmetry.space_group_name_H-M   'P 1'
#
loop_
_entity.id
_entity.type
_entity.pdbx_description
1 polymer ?
#
loop_
_entity_poly.entity_id
_entity_poly.type
_entity_poly.pdbx_seq_one_letter_code
_entity_poly.pdbx_strand_id
1 'polypeptide(L)'
;IENFGLSLEARYLQLLGEDVSFPENGYPGEDLIDSMRRLISTVGDKYLQVAPQLRREILVKYALKEKLEQMKEDLTDFGVNY
;
A
#
# COMPACT_ATOMS: atom_id res chain seq x y z
N ILE A 1 7.71 2.10 -10.62
CA ILE A 1 6.54 1.33 -10.14
C ILE A 1 6.99 0.05 -9.42
N GLU A 2 7.98 -0.68 -9.94
CA GLU A 2 8.51 -1.89 -9.27
C GLU A 2 9.00 -1.65 -7.83
N ASN A 3 9.84 -0.64 -7.59
CA ASN A 3 10.33 -0.34 -6.23
C ASN A 3 9.18 -0.02 -5.25
N PHE A 4 8.12 0.62 -5.73
CA PHE A 4 6.94 0.95 -4.92
C PHE A 4 6.16 -0.31 -4.53
N GLY A 5 5.91 -1.21 -5.49
CA GLY A 5 5.26 -2.49 -5.22
C GLY A 5 6.08 -3.40 -4.30
N LEU A 6 7.40 -3.43 -4.46
CA LEU A 6 8.31 -4.17 -3.56
C LEU A 6 8.26 -3.63 -2.13
N SER A 7 8.18 -2.30 -1.98
CA SER A 7 8.08 -1.66 -0.67
C SER A 7 6.77 -2.00 0.03
N LEU A 8 5.66 -1.94 -0.71
CA LEU A 8 4.33 -2.29 -0.20
C LEU A 8 4.25 -3.75 0.21
N GLU A 9 4.75 -4.65 -0.63
CA GLU A 9 4.80 -6.08 -0.34
C GLU A 9 5.62 -6.37 0.91
N ALA A 10 6.81 -5.77 1.03
CA ALA A 10 7.63 -5.91 2.23
C ALA A 10 6.88 -5.45 3.49
N ARG A 11 6.23 -4.27 3.46
CA ARG A 11 5.43 -3.80 4.61
C ARG A 11 4.23 -4.69 4.92
N TYR A 12 3.50 -5.14 3.90
CA TYR A 12 2.36 -6.02 4.06
C TYR A 12 2.77 -7.32 4.76
N LEU A 13 3.85 -7.94 4.29
CA LEU A 13 4.39 -9.17 4.87
C LEU A 13 4.94 -8.94 6.29
N GLN A 14 5.71 -7.88 6.53
CA GLN A 14 6.17 -7.51 7.87
C GLN A 14 5.00 -7.33 8.86
N LEU A 15 3.91 -6.69 8.44
CA LEU A 15 2.72 -6.49 9.26
C LEU A 15 1.95 -7.79 9.54
N LEU A 16 2.05 -8.77 8.64
CA LEU A 16 1.53 -10.13 8.87
C LEU A 16 2.44 -10.99 9.74
N GLY A 17 3.64 -10.49 10.11
CA GLY A 17 4.61 -11.20 10.94
C GLY A 17 5.67 -11.97 10.18
N GLU A 18 5.80 -11.77 8.86
CA GLU A 18 6.86 -12.39 8.06
C GLU A 18 8.19 -11.65 8.22
N ASP A 19 9.29 -12.40 8.30
CA ASP A 19 10.64 -11.86 8.35
C ASP A 19 11.14 -11.53 6.93
N VAL A 20 10.73 -10.36 6.44
CA VAL A 20 11.16 -9.81 5.16
C VAL A 20 11.94 -8.52 5.35
N SER A 21 13.07 -8.43 4.65
CA SER A 21 13.86 -7.21 4.58
C SER A 21 13.18 -6.18 3.69
N PHE A 22 13.12 -4.94 4.18
CA PHE A 22 12.67 -3.82 3.37
C PHE A 22 13.74 -3.52 2.30
N PRO A 23 13.36 -3.35 1.02
CA PRO A 23 14.34 -3.07 -0.03
C PRO A 23 15.03 -1.72 0.21
N GLU A 24 16.37 -1.67 0.07
CA GLU A 24 17.16 -0.43 0.25
C GLU A 24 16.71 0.69 -0.71
N ASN A 25 16.29 0.32 -1.92
CA ASN A 25 15.76 1.26 -2.91
C ASN A 25 14.23 1.40 -2.86
N GLY A 26 13.63 0.91 -1.77
CA GLY A 26 12.21 1.01 -1.49
C GLY A 26 11.80 2.43 -1.10
N TYR A 27 10.54 2.77 -1.34
CA TYR A 27 9.96 4.04 -0.92
C TYR A 27 9.66 3.98 0.59
N PRO A 28 10.35 4.75 1.44
CA PRO A 28 10.25 4.59 2.90
C PRO A 28 9.02 5.26 3.53
N GLY A 29 8.12 5.86 2.73
CA GLY A 29 7.04 6.69 3.26
C GLY A 29 6.21 5.97 4.34
N GLU A 30 6.04 6.63 5.48
CA GLU A 30 5.27 6.14 6.62
C GLU A 30 3.82 5.83 6.23
N ASP A 31 3.28 6.56 5.26
CA ASP A 31 1.97 6.29 4.66
C ASP A 31 1.79 4.85 4.18
N LEU A 32 2.86 4.20 3.68
CA LEU A 32 2.73 2.82 3.21
C LEU A 32 2.35 1.87 4.34
N ILE A 33 2.87 2.09 5.54
CA ILE A 33 2.57 1.26 6.70
C ILE A 33 1.11 1.43 7.08
N ASP A 34 0.59 2.67 7.08
CA ASP A 34 -0.81 2.95 7.37
C ASP A 34 -1.74 2.34 6.32
N SER A 35 -1.46 2.57 5.02
CA SER A 35 -2.21 1.98 3.90
C SER A 35 -2.23 0.46 3.98
N MET A 36 -1.08 -0.19 4.24
CA MET A 36 -1.01 -1.65 4.38
C MET A 36 -1.74 -2.16 5.63
N ARG A 37 -1.68 -1.43 6.76
CA ARG A 37 -2.46 -1.77 7.96
C ARG A 37 -3.96 -1.70 7.69
N ARG A 38 -4.45 -0.63 7.04
CA ARG A 38 -5.87 -0.49 6.65
C ARG A 38 -6.30 -1.60 5.71
N LEU A 39 -5.45 -1.91 4.74
CA LEU A 39 -5.69 -3.01 3.81
C LEU A 39 -5.80 -4.35 4.56
N ILE A 40 -4.83 -4.69 5.43
CA ILE A 40 -4.87 -5.92 6.25
C ILE A 40 -6.09 -5.91 7.17
N SER A 41 -6.48 -4.78 7.75
CA SER A 41 -7.70 -4.70 8.55
C SER A 41 -8.97 -4.96 7.74
N THR A 42 -8.94 -4.71 6.43
CA THR A 42 -10.09 -4.87 5.52
C THR A 42 -10.13 -6.27 4.88
N VAL A 43 -8.98 -6.79 4.46
CA VAL A 43 -8.88 -8.04 3.68
C VAL A 43 -8.16 -9.17 4.42
N GLY A 44 -7.49 -8.87 5.53
CA GLY A 44 -6.65 -9.80 6.29
C GLY A 44 -5.41 -10.25 5.52
N ASP A 45 -5.05 -11.52 5.75
CA ASP A 45 -4.01 -12.27 5.07
C ASP A 45 -4.45 -12.84 3.71
N LYS A 46 -5.60 -12.43 3.18
CA LYS A 46 -6.15 -12.96 1.92
C LYS A 46 -5.19 -12.88 0.74
N TYR A 47 -4.33 -11.85 0.69
CA TYR A 47 -3.34 -11.68 -0.37
C TYR A 47 -2.03 -12.42 -0.11
N LEU A 48 -1.83 -12.98 1.09
CA LEU A 48 -0.63 -13.75 1.43
C LEU A 48 -0.47 -14.98 0.52
N GLN A 49 -1.58 -15.65 0.21
CA GLN A 49 -1.64 -16.84 -0.66
C GLN A 49 -1.67 -16.49 -2.16
N VAL A 50 -1.69 -15.21 -2.52
CA VAL A 50 -1.74 -14.77 -3.92
C VAL A 50 -0.33 -14.72 -4.50
N ALA A 51 -0.21 -15.02 -5.80
CA ALA A 51 1.07 -14.94 -6.51
C ALA A 51 1.72 -13.55 -6.31
N PRO A 52 3.04 -13.49 -6.05
CA PRO A 52 3.72 -12.25 -5.65
C PRO A 52 3.62 -11.14 -6.71
N GLN A 53 3.52 -11.50 -7.99
CA GLN A 53 3.30 -10.53 -9.07
C GLN A 53 1.92 -9.86 -8.92
N LEU A 54 0.86 -10.66 -8.80
CA LEU A 54 -0.51 -10.17 -8.67
C LEU A 54 -0.73 -9.45 -7.33
N ARG A 55 -0.14 -9.97 -6.24
CA ARG A 55 -0.13 -9.31 -4.94
C ARG A 55 0.42 -7.90 -5.06
N ARG A 56 1.62 -7.74 -5.62
CA ARG A 56 2.23 -6.41 -5.83
C ARG A 56 1.33 -5.49 -6.65
N GLU A 57 0.73 -5.96 -7.74
CA GLU A 57 -0.21 -5.15 -8.52
C GLU A 57 -1.43 -4.70 -7.71
N ILE A 58 -2.02 -5.58 -6.91
CA ILE A 58 -3.18 -5.26 -6.06
C ILE A 58 -2.77 -4.22 -5.00
N LEU A 59 -1.66 -4.44 -4.31
CA LEU A 59 -1.16 -3.51 -3.29
C LEU A 59 -0.88 -2.13 -3.89
N VAL A 60 -0.21 -2.08 -5.04
CA VAL A 60 0.08 -0.83 -5.76
C VAL A 60 -1.19 -0.13 -6.19
N LYS A 61 -2.16 -0.84 -6.79
CA LYS A 61 -3.44 -0.25 -7.19
C LYS A 61 -4.21 0.29 -6.00
N TYR A 62 -4.22 -0.43 -4.89
CA TYR A 62 -4.86 0.02 -3.65
C TYR A 62 -4.22 1.31 -3.12
N ALA A 63 -2.89 1.31 -2.95
CA ALA A 63 -2.18 2.48 -2.43
C ALA A 63 -2.32 3.70 -3.35
N LEU A 64 -2.28 3.52 -4.67
CA LEU A 64 -2.52 4.60 -5.63
C LEU A 64 -3.95 5.13 -5.54
N LYS A 65 -4.94 4.24 -5.42
CA LYS A 65 -6.34 4.63 -5.29
C LYS A 65 -6.56 5.42 -3.99
N GLU A 66 -6.07 4.92 -2.87
CA GLU A 66 -6.17 5.59 -1.57
C GLU A 66 -5.52 6.97 -1.60
N LYS A 67 -4.32 7.10 -2.18
CA LYS A 67 -3.65 8.42 -2.35
C LYS A 67 -4.45 9.37 -3.24
N LEU A 68 -5.07 8.86 -4.31
CA LEU A 68 -5.93 9.68 -5.19
C LEU A 68 -7.23 10.11 -4.49
N GLU A 69 -7.83 9.23 -3.70
CA GLU A 69 -9.01 9.53 -2.88
C GLU A 69 -8.67 10.57 -1.82
N GLN A 70 -7.54 10.42 -1.12
CA GLN A 70 -7.03 11.39 -0.17
C GLN A 70 -6.80 12.75 -0.84
N MET A 71 -6.10 12.80 -1.99
CA MET A 71 -5.90 14.05 -2.73
C MET A 71 -7.21 14.70 -3.15
N LYS A 72 -8.22 13.92 -3.56
CA LYS A 72 -9.55 14.46 -3.91
C LYS A 72 -10.27 15.01 -2.69
N GLU A 73 -10.20 14.30 -1.57
CA GLU A 73 -10.82 14.71 -0.31
C GLU A 73 -10.17 15.98 0.22
N ASP A 74 -8.83 16.04 0.22
CA ASP A 74 -8.05 17.25 0.50
C ASP A 74 -8.47 18.41 -0.42
N LEU A 75 -8.52 18.22 -1.74
CA LEU A 75 -8.98 19.27 -2.67
C LEU A 75 -10.42 19.74 -2.40
N THR A 76 -11.30 18.81 -1.99
CA THR A 76 -12.68 19.13 -1.62
C THR A 76 -12.74 19.93 -0.32
N ASP A 77 -11.90 19.61 0.67
CA ASP A 77 -11.76 20.34 1.93
C ASP A 77 -11.24 21.77 1.71
N PHE A 78 -10.34 21.95 0.74
CA PHE A 78 -9.91 23.27 0.26
C PHE A 78 -10.98 24.04 -0.53
N GLY A 79 -12.18 23.48 -0.70
CA GLY A 79 -13.30 24.12 -1.39
C GLY A 79 -13.18 24.12 -2.91
N VAL A 80 -12.27 23.31 -3.48
CA VAL A 80 -12.12 23.15 -4.92
C VAL A 80 -13.05 22.01 -5.38
N ASN A 81 -14.31 22.36 -5.65
CA ASN A 81 -15.21 21.46 -6.37
C ASN A 81 -14.85 21.45 -7.86
N TYR A 82 -14.60 20.26 -8.41
CA TYR A 82 -14.42 20.03 -9.85
C TYR A 82 -15.75 19.80 -10.54
#